data_AF-A0A7C3NTH1-F1
#
_entry.id   AF-A0A7C3NTH1-F1
#
_cell.length_a   1.000
_cell.length_b   1.000
_cell.length_c   1.000
_cell.angle_alpha   90.00
_cell.angle_beta   90.00
_cell.angle_gamma   90.00
#
_symmetry.space_group_name_H-M   'P 1'
#
loop_
_entity.id
_entity.type
_entity.pdbx_description
1 polymer ?
#
loop_
_entity_poly.entity_id
_entity_poly.type
_entity_poly.pdbx_seq_one_letter_code
_entity_poly.pdbx_strand_id
1 'polypeptide(L)'
;MESSFDFDRALISHTLEHRGCGIRAASYEIRPRSWLPEACVWLQTSDGCRKLWVRSFAHCFAAQDLTFPDRFAADSWALGAAKSIIDRALQDPPEPGYSHRRGLRLAPVLGRMRHSLLRLRSRH
;
A
#
# COMPACT_ATOMS: atom_id res chain seq x y z
N MET A 1 -18.71 -1.52 -16.20
CA MET A 1 -18.74 -0.93 -14.84
C MET A 1 -17.30 -0.59 -14.47
N GLU A 2 -16.83 0.57 -14.95
CA GLU A 2 -15.64 1.20 -14.40
C GLU A 2 -16.00 1.70 -13.01
N SER A 3 -15.55 0.99 -11.98
CA SER A 3 -15.55 1.53 -10.63
C SER A 3 -14.43 2.57 -10.60
N SER A 4 -14.76 3.81 -10.98
CA SER A 4 -13.95 4.94 -10.56
C SER A 4 -14.10 5.01 -9.05
N PHE A 5 -13.16 4.39 -8.34
CA PHE A 5 -12.99 4.64 -6.93
C PHE A 5 -12.78 6.14 -6.81
N ASP A 6 -13.79 6.83 -6.30
CA ASP A 6 -13.65 8.17 -5.75
C ASP A 6 -12.76 8.02 -4.52
N PHE A 7 -11.45 7.90 -4.78
CA PHE A 7 -10.46 8.33 -3.83
C PHE A 7 -10.84 9.76 -3.54
N ASP A 8 -11.37 9.99 -2.34
CA ASP A 8 -11.72 11.32 -1.88
C ASP A 8 -10.50 12.21 -2.11
N ARG A 9 -10.51 13.04 -3.18
CA ARG A 9 -9.32 13.76 -3.65
C ARG A 9 -8.76 14.68 -2.58
N ALA A 10 -9.60 15.06 -1.62
CA ALA A 10 -9.22 15.78 -0.41
C ALA A 10 -8.36 14.94 0.55
N LEU A 11 -8.56 13.62 0.65
CA LEU A 11 -7.66 12.69 1.36
C LEU A 11 -6.37 12.39 0.58
N ILE A 12 -6.41 12.40 -0.76
CA ILE A 12 -5.25 12.11 -1.62
C ILE A 12 -4.16 13.19 -1.49
N SER A 13 -4.49 14.44 -1.16
CA SER A 13 -3.52 15.54 -1.08
C SER A 13 -2.33 15.28 -0.15
N HIS A 14 -2.45 14.37 0.82
CA HIS A 14 -1.38 13.98 1.74
C HIS A 14 -1.06 12.49 1.73
N THR A 15 -1.57 11.76 0.74
CA THR A 15 -1.31 10.33 0.58
C THR A 15 -0.12 10.17 -0.37
N LEU A 16 0.97 9.59 0.13
CA LEU A 16 2.15 9.25 -0.65
C LEU A 16 1.91 7.90 -1.33
N GLU A 17 2.21 7.80 -2.63
CA GLU A 17 2.16 6.52 -3.33
C GLU A 17 3.53 5.82 -3.28
N HIS A 18 3.54 4.52 -3.02
CA HIS A 18 4.73 3.67 -3.05
C HIS A 18 4.40 2.32 -3.68
N ARG A 19 5.01 2.00 -4.83
CA ARG A 19 4.77 0.76 -5.61
C ARG A 19 3.29 0.49 -5.90
N GLY A 20 2.53 1.52 -6.26
CA GLY A 20 1.09 1.44 -6.52
C GLY A 20 0.22 1.25 -5.26
N CYS A 21 0.81 1.34 -4.08
CA CYS A 21 0.11 1.32 -2.79
C CYS A 21 0.05 2.74 -2.21
N GLY A 22 -1.09 3.10 -1.61
CA GLY A 22 -1.22 4.37 -0.90
C GLY A 22 -0.64 4.28 0.51
N ILE A 23 0.01 5.34 0.98
CA ILE A 23 0.50 5.50 2.35
C ILE A 23 0.06 6.86 2.87
N ARG A 24 -0.44 6.92 4.09
CA ARG A 24 -0.69 8.18 4.79
C ARG A 24 -0.17 8.12 6.21
N ALA A 25 0.75 9.02 6.53
CA ALA A 25 1.18 9.25 7.90
C ALA A 25 0.07 9.92 8.72
N ALA A 26 -0.06 9.51 9.96
CA ALA A 26 -1.09 9.94 10.89
C ALA A 26 -0.59 9.86 12.34
N SER A 27 0.68 10.25 12.57
CA SER A 27 1.25 10.24 13.92
C SER A 27 0.53 11.24 14.81
N TYR A 28 0.46 10.92 16.11
CA TYR A 28 -0.28 11.71 17.10
C TYR A 28 0.50 11.85 18.39
N GLU A 29 0.29 12.97 19.06
CA GLU A 29 0.91 13.27 20.35
C GLU A 29 0.23 12.46 21.46
N ILE A 30 1.02 11.75 22.26
CA ILE A 30 0.55 10.97 23.42
C ILE A 30 0.86 11.67 24.75
N ARG A 31 1.91 12.51 24.78
CA ARG A 31 2.32 13.39 25.88
C ARG A 31 3.05 14.60 25.29
N PRO A 32 3.21 15.72 26.02
CA PRO A 32 3.94 16.88 25.53
C PRO A 32 5.32 16.48 24.98
N ARG A 33 5.59 16.82 23.71
CA ARG A 33 6.84 16.46 23.00
C ARG A 33 7.09 14.95 22.92
N SER A 34 6.02 14.16 22.86
CA SER A 34 6.08 12.71 22.68
C SER A 34 5.01 12.29 21.68
N TRP A 35 5.47 11.99 20.48
CA TRP A 35 4.67 11.62 19.33
C TRP A 35 4.80 10.12 19.08
N LEU A 36 3.66 9.45 18.98
CA LEU A 36 3.61 8.06 18.59
C LEU A 36 3.57 7.98 17.06
N PRO A 37 4.51 7.27 16.43
CA PRO A 37 4.53 7.14 14.98
C PRO A 37 3.37 6.25 14.52
N GLU A 38 2.61 6.72 13.54
CA GLU A 38 1.55 5.92 12.93
C GLU A 38 1.39 6.27 11.45
N ALA A 39 1.10 5.25 10.64
CA ALA A 39 0.70 5.43 9.27
C ALA A 39 -0.26 4.33 8.85
N CYS A 40 -1.09 4.63 7.86
CA CYS A 40 -1.93 3.66 7.21
C CYS A 40 -1.45 3.37 5.79
N VAL A 41 -1.63 2.12 5.38
CA VAL A 41 -1.23 1.57 4.09
C VAL A 41 -2.48 1.01 3.42
N TRP A 42 -2.66 1.31 2.13
CA TRP A 42 -3.69 0.70 1.31
C TRP A 42 -3.04 -0.26 0.31
N LEU A 43 -3.36 -1.55 0.45
CA LEU A 43 -2.87 -2.62 -0.41
C LEU A 43 -4.00 -3.14 -1.28
N GLN A 44 -3.75 -3.25 -2.58
CA GLN A 44 -4.68 -3.92 -3.50
C GLN A 44 -4.46 -5.44 -3.44
N THR A 45 -5.52 -6.18 -3.12
CA THR A 45 -5.52 -7.65 -3.11
C THR A 45 -6.55 -8.19 -4.11
N SER A 46 -6.56 -9.51 -4.35
CA SER A 46 -7.60 -10.16 -5.15
C SER A 46 -9.00 -9.93 -4.60
N ASP A 47 -9.13 -9.72 -3.28
CA ASP A 47 -10.39 -9.50 -2.59
C ASP A 47 -10.75 -8.00 -2.48
N GLY A 48 -9.99 -7.14 -3.16
CA GLY A 48 -10.14 -5.69 -3.11
C GLY A 48 -9.06 -4.97 -2.29
N CYS A 49 -9.28 -3.67 -2.08
CA CYS A 49 -8.36 -2.81 -1.35
C CYS A 49 -8.49 -3.04 0.17
N ARG A 50 -7.37 -3.31 0.84
CA ARG A 50 -7.31 -3.48 2.30
C ARG A 50 -6.48 -2.36 2.92
N LYS A 51 -7.00 -1.78 4.01
CA LYS A 51 -6.29 -0.80 4.82
C LYS A 51 -5.59 -1.50 5.98
N LEU A 52 -4.29 -1.27 6.13
CA LEU A 52 -3.46 -1.75 7.23
C LEU A 52 -2.86 -0.57 8.00
N TRP A 53 -2.59 -0.77 9.27
CA TRP A 53 -1.91 0.21 10.13
C TRP A 53 -0.49 -0.26 10.44
N VAL A 54 0.47 0.65 10.43
CA VAL A 54 1.88 0.34 10.75
C VAL A 54 2.00 -0.25 12.15
N ARG A 55 1.21 0.26 13.11
CA ARG A 55 1.25 -0.26 14.48
C ARG A 55 0.82 -1.71 14.64
N SER A 56 0.01 -2.25 13.73
CA SER A 56 -0.29 -3.70 13.71
C SER A 56 0.97 -4.55 13.54
N PHE A 57 2.05 -3.96 13.02
CA PHE A 57 3.36 -4.56 12.82
C PHE A 57 4.43 -4.01 13.79
N ALA A 58 4.04 -3.35 14.89
CA ALA A 58 5.00 -2.75 15.83
C ALA A 58 6.06 -3.76 16.34
N HIS A 59 5.67 -5.03 16.47
CA HIS A 59 6.58 -6.13 16.83
C HIS A 59 7.65 -6.40 15.77
N CYS A 60 7.36 -6.20 14.48
CA CYS A 60 8.32 -6.36 13.38
C CYS A 60 9.39 -5.27 13.33
N PHE A 61 9.14 -4.13 13.99
CA PHE A 61 10.02 -2.96 13.99
C PHE A 61 10.68 -2.71 15.35
N ALA A 62 10.48 -3.61 16.33
CA ALA A 62 10.87 -3.39 17.73
C ALA A 62 10.39 -2.03 18.28
N ALA A 63 9.20 -1.59 17.85
CA ALA A 63 8.71 -0.22 18.00
C ALA A 63 7.51 -0.08 18.96
N GLN A 64 7.32 -1.04 19.87
CA GLN A 64 6.14 -1.05 20.76
C GLN A 64 6.08 0.19 21.66
N ASP A 65 7.23 0.67 22.11
CA ASP A 65 7.39 1.85 22.97
C ASP A 65 8.08 3.03 22.25
N LEU A 66 8.16 2.98 20.91
CA LEU A 66 8.86 4.00 20.13
C LEU A 66 8.08 5.31 20.14
N THR A 67 8.74 6.39 20.54
CA THR A 67 8.17 7.75 20.50
C THR A 67 9.19 8.74 19.96
N PHE A 68 8.71 9.85 19.43
CA PHE A 68 9.51 10.90 18.82
C PHE A 68 9.26 12.25 19.49
N PRO A 69 10.24 13.17 19.50
CA PRO A 69 10.09 14.48 20.14
C PRO A 69 9.11 15.42 19.40
N ASP A 70 8.89 15.18 18.11
CA ASP A 70 8.03 15.98 17.25
C ASP A 70 7.29 15.11 16.21
N ARG A 71 6.24 15.70 15.64
CA ARG A 71 5.39 15.04 14.65
C ARG A 71 6.14 14.67 13.38
N PHE A 72 7.04 15.52 12.89
CA PHE A 72 7.69 15.32 11.61
C PHE A 72 8.61 14.10 11.65
N ALA A 73 9.37 13.94 12.74
CA ALA A 73 10.18 12.76 12.97
C ALA A 73 9.32 11.48 13.08
N ALA A 74 8.20 11.55 13.79
CA ALA A 74 7.25 10.44 13.91
C ALA A 74 6.65 10.02 12.55
N ASP A 75 6.18 10.99 11.78
CA ASP A 75 5.60 10.77 10.45
C ASP A 75 6.65 10.23 9.48
N SER A 76 7.88 10.77 9.49
CA SER A 76 8.98 10.28 8.65
C SER A 76 9.32 8.82 8.94
N TRP A 77 9.42 8.44 10.21
CA TRP A 77 9.64 7.05 10.60
C TRP A 77 8.46 6.16 10.18
N ALA A 78 7.22 6.60 10.43
CA ALA A 78 6.02 5.83 10.09
C ALA A 78 5.89 5.58 8.58
N LEU A 79 6.28 6.56 7.76
CA LEU A 79 6.37 6.39 6.30
C LEU A 79 7.43 5.34 5.91
N GLY A 80 8.59 5.34 6.55
CA GLY A 80 9.63 4.32 6.32
C GLY A 80 9.17 2.91 6.69
N ALA A 81 8.49 2.77 7.83
CA ALA A 81 7.89 1.52 8.27
C ALA A 81 6.80 1.04 7.30
N ALA A 82 5.91 1.94 6.86
CA ALA A 82 4.89 1.64 5.86
C ALA A 82 5.47 1.14 4.53
N LYS A 83 6.51 1.81 4.01
CA LYS A 83 7.23 1.36 2.80
C LYS A 83 7.81 -0.03 2.99
N SER A 84 8.41 -0.31 4.15
CA SER A 84 8.96 -1.63 4.47
C SER A 84 7.91 -2.73 4.52
N ILE A 85 6.68 -2.43 4.98
CA ILE A 85 5.55 -3.37 4.93
C ILE A 85 5.19 -3.69 3.48
N ILE A 86 5.05 -2.66 2.64
CA ILE A 86 4.74 -2.82 1.20
C ILE A 86 5.83 -3.63 0.50
N ASP A 87 7.09 -3.28 0.72
CA ASP A 87 8.21 -3.93 0.06
C ASP A 87 8.27 -5.41 0.42
N ARG A 88 8.04 -5.78 1.69
CA ARG A 88 7.94 -7.19 2.11
C ARG A 88 6.70 -7.90 1.58
N ALA A 89 5.56 -7.22 1.51
CA ALA A 89 4.33 -7.81 0.98
C ALA A 89 4.40 -8.08 -0.54
N LEU A 90 5.23 -7.30 -1.25
CA LEU A 90 5.45 -7.39 -2.70
C LEU A 90 6.78 -8.06 -3.07
N GLN A 91 7.54 -8.59 -2.11
CA GLN A 91 8.66 -9.48 -2.41
C GLN A 91 8.09 -10.78 -2.98
N ASP A 92 8.65 -11.24 -4.10
CA ASP A 92 8.29 -12.54 -4.67
C ASP A 92 8.42 -13.63 -3.59
N PRO A 93 7.50 -14.61 -3.56
CA PRO A 93 7.56 -15.67 -2.57
C PRO A 93 8.92 -16.37 -2.67
N PRO A 94 9.58 -16.70 -1.54
CA PRO A 94 10.74 -17.58 -1.60
C PRO A 94 10.35 -18.88 -2.30
N GLU A 95 11.21 -19.32 -3.22
CA GLU A 95 11.18 -20.60 -3.93
C GLU A 95 10.70 -21.78 -3.04
N PRO A 96 10.04 -22.79 -3.62
CA PRO A 96 9.11 -23.67 -2.91
C PRO A 96 9.83 -24.64 -1.97
N GLY A 97 9.92 -24.27 -0.68
CA GLY A 97 10.33 -25.18 0.39
C GLY A 97 9.37 -25.25 1.57
N TYR A 98 8.48 -24.26 1.73
CA TYR A 98 7.56 -24.20 2.86
C TYR A 98 6.12 -24.13 2.41
N SER A 99 5.43 -25.26 2.54
CA SER A 99 3.99 -25.36 2.38
C SER A 99 3.31 -24.65 3.56
N HIS A 100 2.89 -23.41 3.35
CA HIS A 100 1.78 -22.86 4.13
C HIS A 100 0.62 -22.49 3.22
N ARG A 101 -0.44 -23.31 3.33
CA ARG A 101 -1.74 -23.08 2.68
C ARG A 101 -2.28 -21.71 3.08
N ARG A 102 -2.31 -20.78 2.13
CA ARG A 102 -3.51 -20.02 1.71
C ARG A 102 -3.16 -19.17 0.49
N GLY A 103 -3.96 -19.33 -0.56
CA GLY A 103 -3.63 -18.88 -1.91
C GLY A 103 -3.53 -17.36 -2.06
N LEU A 104 -2.34 -16.90 -2.43
CA LEU A 104 -2.18 -15.73 -3.27
C LEU A 104 -1.93 -16.22 -4.70
N ARG A 105 -2.93 -16.09 -5.56
CA ARG A 105 -2.72 -16.15 -7.02
C ARG A 105 -2.67 -14.70 -7.51
N LEU A 106 -1.47 -14.16 -7.63
CA LEU A 106 -1.24 -12.96 -8.44
C LEU A 106 -1.22 -13.41 -9.91
N ALA A 107 -2.16 -12.91 -10.70
CA ALA A 107 -2.17 -13.12 -12.14
C ALA A 107 -1.10 -12.22 -12.79
N PRO A 108 -0.29 -12.73 -13.75
CA PRO A 108 0.62 -11.89 -14.50
C PRO A 108 -0.15 -11.02 -15.50
N VAL A 109 0.00 -9.70 -15.40
CA VAL A 109 -0.51 -8.75 -16.40
C VAL A 109 0.39 -8.83 -17.64
N LEU A 110 -0.02 -9.65 -18.61
CA LEU A 110 0.56 -9.70 -19.96
C LEU A 110 -0.28 -8.80 -20.88
N GLY A 111 0.04 -7.52 -20.91
CA GLY A 111 -0.51 -6.57 -21.87
C GLY A 111 0.23 -6.61 -23.21
N ARG A 112 -0.09 -7.59 -24.07
CA ARG A 112 0.22 -7.53 -25.51
C ARG A 112 -0.70 -6.51 -26.18
N MET A 113 -0.17 -5.39 -26.66
CA MET A 113 -0.85 -4.57 -27.66
C MET A 113 -1.04 -5.41 -28.94
N ARG A 114 -2.28 -5.61 -29.38
CA ARG A 114 -2.61 -6.07 -30.72
C ARG A 114 -3.34 -4.96 -31.47
N HIS A 115 -2.81 -4.68 -32.66
CA HIS A 115 -3.35 -3.81 -33.69
C HIS A 115 -4.85 -4.03 -33.93
N SER A 116 -5.60 -2.94 -34.09
CA SER A 116 -6.90 -2.96 -34.78
C SER A 116 -6.79 -2.15 -36.08
N LEU A 117 -6.68 -2.88 -37.18
CA LEU A 117 -6.95 -2.42 -38.54
C LEU A 117 -8.46 -2.31 -38.72
N LEU A 118 -8.99 -1.10 -38.92
CA LEU A 118 -10.36 -0.89 -39.38
C LEU A 118 -10.40 -1.00 -40.92
N ARG A 119 -10.90 -2.14 -41.42
CA ARG A 119 -11.48 -2.25 -42.77
C ARG A 119 -12.96 -1.85 -42.66
N LEU A 120 -13.34 -0.76 -43.32
CA LEU A 120 -14.72 -0.41 -43.62
C LEU A 120 -14.95 -0.55 -45.14
N ARG A 121 -15.66 -1.62 -45.51
CA ARG A 121 -16.47 -1.80 -46.73
C ARG A 121 -17.81 -2.32 -46.17
N SER A 122 -19.01 -2.02 -46.65
CA SER A 122 -19.57 -1.19 -47.71
C SER A 122 -21.10 -1.40 -47.61
N ARG A 123 -21.89 -0.49 -48.21
CA ARG A 123 -23.32 -0.61 -48.60
C ARG A 123 -24.37 -0.28 -47.53
N HIS A 124 -25.08 0.83 -47.73
CA HIS A 124 -26.28 0.83 -48.56
C HIS A 124 -26.49 2.19 -49.22
#